data_AF-A0A840UQQ1-F1
#
_entry.id   AF-A0A840UQQ1-F1
#
_cell.length_a   1.000
_cell.length_b   1.000
_cell.length_c   1.000
_cell.angle_alpha   90.00
_cell.angle_beta   90.00
_cell.angle_gamma   90.00
#
_symmetry.space_group_name_H-M   'P 1'
#
loop_
_entity.id
_entity.type
_entity.pdbx_description
1 polymer ?
#
loop_
_entity_poly.entity_id
_entity_poly.type
_entity_poly.pdbx_seq_one_letter_code
_entity_poly.pdbx_strand_id
1 'polypeptide(L)'
;MKDQSSIHQQVQSLCDCYATTDPLKEMSEIARTPESREAALKWIALAVLHGITSNAEKISLVSTKDGKTRVTAEYRTAELPSPGADVGRKVVEAIREMTHIEKDKEKVALAFGFRNNSMELKIKARHDGDDDRITISFPEN
;
A
#
# COMPACT_ATOMS: atom_id res chain seq x y z
N MET A 1 -12.25 9.12 29.03
CA MET A 1 -11.05 8.72 28.26
C MET A 1 -11.40 8.90 26.80
N LYS A 2 -10.63 9.68 26.02
CA LYS A 2 -10.94 9.89 24.61
C LYS A 2 -10.53 8.63 23.84
N ASP A 3 -11.50 7.86 23.37
CA ASP A 3 -11.28 6.81 22.39
C ASP A 3 -10.63 7.43 21.14
N GLN A 4 -9.30 7.42 21.08
CA GLN A 4 -8.62 7.59 19.81
C GLN A 4 -8.86 6.31 19.03
N SER A 5 -9.87 6.35 18.15
CA SER A 5 -10.14 5.28 17.20
C SER A 5 -8.84 4.90 16.49
N SER A 6 -8.64 3.60 16.29
CA SER A 6 -7.42 3.11 15.65
C SER A 6 -7.31 3.66 14.22
N ILE A 7 -6.09 3.74 13.69
CA ILE A 7 -5.86 4.16 12.29
C ILE A 7 -6.71 3.32 11.32
N HIS A 8 -6.84 2.02 11.59
CA HIS A 8 -7.70 1.12 10.84
C HIS A 8 -9.17 1.55 10.88
N GLN A 9 -9.72 1.89 12.05
CA GLN A 9 -11.10 2.39 12.19
C GLN A 9 -11.29 3.74 11.47
N GLN A 10 -10.28 4.61 11.47
CA GLN A 10 -10.34 5.89 10.76
C GLN A 10 -10.39 5.68 9.23
N VAL A 11 -9.57 4.77 8.70
CA VAL A 11 -9.60 4.41 7.27
C VAL A 11 -10.92 3.74 6.88
N GLN A 12 -11.46 2.85 7.73
CA GLN A 12 -12.78 2.25 7.50
C GLN A 12 -13.88 3.31 7.42
N SER A 13 -13.89 4.25 8.38
CA SER A 13 -14.83 5.38 8.38
C SER A 13 -14.71 6.22 7.11
N LEU A 14 -13.48 6.50 6.66
CA LEU A 14 -13.25 7.21 5.39
C LEU A 14 -13.70 6.40 4.18
N CYS A 15 -13.48 5.08 4.13
CA CYS A 15 -14.03 4.25 3.06
C CYS A 15 -15.56 4.36 2.97
N ASP A 16 -16.25 4.37 4.11
CA ASP A 16 -17.71 4.55 4.16
C ASP A 16 -18.12 5.95 3.68
N CYS A 17 -17.39 7.00 4.10
CA CYS A 17 -17.66 8.37 3.66
C CYS A 17 -17.51 8.57 2.14
N TYR A 18 -16.56 7.87 1.51
CA TYR A 18 -16.24 8.04 0.09
C TYR A 18 -16.79 6.92 -0.81
N ALA A 19 -17.58 5.98 -0.27
CA ALA A 19 -18.04 4.77 -0.97
C ALA A 19 -18.81 5.02 -2.28
N THR A 20 -19.46 6.19 -2.42
CA THR A 20 -20.26 6.57 -3.59
C THR A 20 -19.54 7.57 -4.51
N THR A 21 -18.28 7.88 -4.22
CA THR A 21 -17.47 8.83 -5.00
C THR A 21 -16.61 8.13 -6.05
N ASP A 22 -16.05 8.90 -6.99
CA ASP A 22 -14.99 8.41 -7.88
C ASP A 22 -13.64 8.48 -7.14
N PRO A 23 -13.04 7.33 -6.77
CA PRO A 23 -11.85 7.33 -5.95
C PRO A 23 -10.62 7.88 -6.68
N LEU A 24 -10.52 7.73 -8.00
CA LEU A 24 -9.38 8.26 -8.78
C LEU A 24 -9.47 9.77 -8.89
N LYS A 25 -10.68 10.31 -9.10
CA LYS A 25 -10.92 11.75 -9.08
C LYS A 25 -10.54 12.35 -7.73
N GLU A 26 -10.99 11.76 -6.63
CA GLU A 26 -10.68 12.23 -5.28
C GLU A 26 -9.18 12.14 -4.95
N MET A 27 -8.49 11.10 -5.42
CA MET A 27 -7.03 10.98 -5.27
C MET A 27 -6.26 12.11 -5.98
N SER A 28 -6.75 12.54 -7.15
CA SER A 28 -6.08 13.59 -7.93
C SER A 28 -6.06 14.94 -7.20
N GLU A 29 -7.04 15.18 -6.33
CA GLU A 29 -7.15 16.40 -5.54
C GLU A 29 -6.32 16.34 -4.24
N ILE A 30 -5.97 15.13 -3.76
CA ILE A 30 -5.09 14.96 -2.59
C ILE A 30 -3.69 15.51 -2.86
N ALA A 31 -3.18 15.40 -4.09
CA ALA A 31 -1.89 15.96 -4.49
C ALA A 31 -1.81 17.49 -4.36
N ARG A 32 -2.96 18.17 -4.24
CA ARG A 32 -3.08 19.63 -4.06
C ARG A 32 -3.34 20.03 -2.61
N THR A 33 -3.49 19.06 -1.71
CA THR A 33 -3.82 19.28 -0.30
C THR A 33 -2.54 19.41 0.52
N PRO A 34 -2.50 20.28 1.56
CA PRO A 34 -1.36 20.35 2.46
C PRO A 34 -1.02 19.00 3.09
N GLU A 35 0.28 18.77 3.33
CA GLU A 35 0.75 17.56 3.99
C GLU A 35 0.09 17.42 5.35
N SER A 36 -0.70 16.36 5.50
CA SER A 36 -1.41 16.08 6.73
C SER A 36 -1.67 14.58 6.88
N ARG A 37 -1.76 14.16 8.14
CA ARG A 37 -2.16 12.81 8.50
C ARG A 37 -3.52 12.45 7.91
N GLU A 38 -4.44 13.39 7.87
CA GLU A 38 -5.78 13.18 7.31
C GLU A 38 -5.76 12.95 5.79
N ALA A 39 -4.94 13.70 5.05
CA ALA A 39 -4.76 13.49 3.61
C ALA A 39 -4.19 12.11 3.29
N ALA A 40 -3.24 11.62 4.11
CA ALA A 40 -2.69 10.26 3.97
C ALA A 40 -3.75 9.17 4.22
N LEU A 41 -4.57 9.32 5.27
CA LEU A 41 -5.64 8.37 5.59
C LEU A 41 -6.74 8.38 4.51
N LYS A 42 -7.10 9.55 3.99
CA LYS A 42 -8.02 9.69 2.86
C LYS A 42 -7.47 8.97 1.63
N TRP A 43 -6.19 9.16 1.31
CA TRP A 43 -5.56 8.51 0.15
C TRP A 43 -5.63 6.97 0.24
N ILE A 44 -5.35 6.41 1.43
CA ILE A 44 -5.45 4.95 1.68
C ILE A 44 -6.88 4.46 1.48
N ALA A 45 -7.87 5.18 2.02
CA ALA A 45 -9.27 4.80 1.88
C ALA A 45 -9.72 4.76 0.40
N LEU A 46 -9.32 5.76 -0.38
CA LEU A 46 -9.61 5.80 -1.82
C LEU A 46 -8.89 4.67 -2.58
N ALA A 47 -7.67 4.29 -2.18
CA ALA A 47 -6.91 3.21 -2.82
C ALA A 47 -7.59 1.86 -2.60
N VAL A 48 -8.09 1.63 -1.39
CA VAL A 48 -8.89 0.45 -1.06
C VAL A 48 -10.20 0.42 -1.84
N LEU A 49 -10.92 1.55 -1.90
CA LEU A 49 -12.16 1.67 -2.69
C LEU A 49 -11.93 1.40 -4.18
N HIS A 50 -10.87 1.98 -4.76
CA HIS A 50 -10.49 1.73 -6.14
C HIS A 50 -10.15 0.24 -6.37
N GLY A 51 -9.37 -0.36 -5.47
CA GLY A 51 -9.01 -1.78 -5.45
C GLY A 51 -10.22 -2.70 -5.52
N ILE A 52 -11.22 -2.44 -4.67
CA ILE A 52 -12.44 -3.24 -4.58
C ILE A 52 -13.34 -3.03 -5.81
N THR A 53 -13.57 -1.77 -6.21
CA THR A 53 -14.50 -1.43 -7.30
C THR A 53 -13.99 -1.84 -8.68
N SER A 54 -12.67 -1.87 -8.87
CA SER A 54 -12.07 -2.15 -10.18
C SER A 54 -11.58 -3.59 -10.32
N ASN A 55 -11.68 -4.41 -9.27
CA ASN A 55 -11.17 -5.78 -9.17
C ASN A 55 -9.63 -5.90 -9.29
N ALA A 56 -8.90 -5.19 -8.41
CA ALA A 56 -7.43 -5.17 -8.36
C ALA A 56 -6.88 -6.54 -8.11
N GLU A 57 -5.87 -6.91 -8.89
CA GLU A 57 -4.92 -7.92 -8.43
C GLU A 57 -3.95 -7.28 -7.41
N LYS A 58 -3.49 -6.03 -7.66
CA LYS A 58 -2.54 -5.38 -6.75
C LYS A 58 -2.48 -3.85 -6.88
N ILE A 59 -2.21 -3.18 -5.75
CA ILE A 59 -1.92 -1.75 -5.65
C ILE A 59 -0.54 -1.55 -4.95
N SER A 60 0.50 -1.08 -5.66
CA SER A 60 1.93 -1.15 -5.21
C SER A 60 2.63 0.19 -4.95
N LEU A 61 2.70 0.65 -3.69
CA LEU A 61 3.25 1.96 -3.26
C LEU A 61 4.80 1.98 -3.27
N VAL A 62 5.51 2.50 -4.30
CA VAL A 62 7.00 2.45 -4.39
C VAL A 62 7.71 3.81 -4.29
N SER A 63 8.40 4.10 -3.19
CA SER A 63 9.14 5.36 -3.13
C SER A 63 10.64 5.24 -3.25
N THR A 64 11.16 6.17 -4.04
CA THR A 64 12.55 6.28 -4.47
C THR A 64 13.28 7.33 -3.66
N LYS A 65 14.58 7.14 -3.44
CA LYS A 65 15.43 8.00 -2.60
C LYS A 65 15.46 9.50 -3.01
N ASP A 66 14.99 9.83 -4.21
CA ASP A 66 14.97 11.19 -4.80
C ASP A 66 13.70 12.01 -4.49
N GLY A 67 12.79 11.47 -3.67
CA GLY A 67 11.53 12.09 -3.28
C GLY A 67 10.37 11.78 -4.23
N LYS A 68 10.63 10.99 -5.29
CA LYS A 68 9.67 10.77 -6.37
C LYS A 68 8.68 9.68 -6.08
N THR A 69 7.47 9.99 -6.55
CA THR A 69 6.24 9.40 -6.08
C THR A 69 5.47 8.60 -7.15
N ARG A 70 5.96 7.43 -7.59
CA ARG A 70 5.26 6.36 -8.40
C ARG A 70 4.53 5.17 -7.67
N VAL A 71 3.21 5.15 -7.66
CA VAL A 71 2.39 3.96 -7.44
C VAL A 71 2.50 3.00 -8.64
N THR A 72 2.20 1.70 -8.56
CA THR A 72 1.65 0.94 -9.70
C THR A 72 0.47 -0.04 -9.45
N ALA A 73 -0.69 0.14 -10.11
CA ALA A 73 -1.90 -0.70 -10.00
C ALA A 73 -1.86 -1.82 -11.03
N GLU A 74 -1.60 -3.06 -10.66
CA GLU A 74 -1.64 -4.15 -11.63
C GLU A 74 -3.09 -4.63 -11.83
N TYR A 75 -3.63 -4.24 -12.99
CA TYR A 75 -4.87 -4.73 -13.60
C TYR A 75 -4.63 -4.78 -15.10
N ARG A 76 -4.05 -5.84 -15.67
CA ARG A 76 -3.32 -5.65 -16.94
C ARG A 76 -2.42 -4.40 -16.86
N THR A 77 -1.43 -4.44 -15.96
CA THR A 77 -0.34 -3.45 -15.79
C THR A 77 -0.74 -1.96 -15.84
N ALA A 78 -0.97 -1.34 -14.68
CA ALA A 78 -1.14 0.11 -14.55
C ALA A 78 -0.22 0.70 -13.46
N GLU A 79 -0.08 2.03 -13.49
CA GLU A 79 0.64 2.80 -12.48
C GLU A 79 -0.32 3.26 -11.35
N LEU A 80 0.17 3.84 -10.28
CA LEU A 80 -0.54 4.45 -9.15
C LEU A 80 0.34 5.71 -8.73
N PRO A 81 0.17 6.34 -7.54
CA PRO A 81 1.07 7.42 -7.00
C PRO A 81 1.93 7.21 -5.69
N SER A 82 3.28 7.12 -5.67
CA SER A 82 4.12 6.51 -4.60
C SER A 82 4.00 6.96 -3.12
N PRO A 83 4.78 6.38 -2.17
CA PRO A 83 4.94 6.96 -0.85
C PRO A 83 5.77 8.25 -0.73
N GLY A 84 6.58 8.69 -1.69
CA GLY A 84 7.61 9.73 -1.44
C GLY A 84 8.80 9.19 -0.61
N ALA A 85 10.04 9.62 -0.93
CA ALA A 85 11.29 8.86 -0.70
C ALA A 85 11.41 8.17 0.65
N ASP A 86 11.16 8.96 1.67
CA ASP A 86 11.44 8.60 3.05
C ASP A 86 10.48 7.52 3.51
N VAL A 87 9.23 7.58 3.05
CA VAL A 87 8.21 6.58 3.37
C VAL A 87 8.46 5.29 2.60
N GLY A 88 8.93 5.34 1.35
CA GLY A 88 9.26 4.11 0.61
C GLY A 88 10.40 3.32 1.23
N ARG A 89 11.41 4.01 1.76
CA ARG A 89 12.51 3.39 2.51
C ARG A 89 12.01 2.67 3.75
N LYS A 90 11.12 3.31 4.51
CA LYS A 90 10.49 2.73 5.70
C LYS A 90 9.60 1.52 5.39
N VAL A 91 8.94 1.51 4.24
CA VAL A 91 8.17 0.34 3.76
C VAL A 91 9.09 -0.85 3.51
N VAL A 92 10.24 -0.65 2.89
CA VAL A 92 11.21 -1.73 2.65
C VAL A 92 11.76 -2.28 3.97
N GLU A 93 12.17 -1.40 4.88
CA GLU A 93 12.66 -1.78 6.22
C GLU A 93 11.62 -2.62 6.98
N ALA A 94 10.37 -2.16 7.03
CA ALA A 94 9.29 -2.85 7.74
C ALA A 94 8.96 -4.22 7.14
N ILE A 95 9.01 -4.38 5.81
CA ILE A 95 8.77 -5.69 5.18
C ILE A 95 9.89 -6.66 5.51
N ARG A 96 11.15 -6.21 5.48
CA ARG A 96 12.29 -7.06 5.86
C ARG A 96 12.22 -7.47 7.33
N GLU A 97 11.87 -6.54 8.22
CA GLU A 97 11.69 -6.82 9.65
C GLU A 97 10.57 -7.84 9.89
N MET A 98 9.39 -7.62 9.29
CA MET A 98 8.22 -8.50 9.43
C MET A 98 8.47 -9.92 8.91
N THR A 99 9.23 -10.04 7.82
CA THR A 99 9.50 -11.33 7.17
C THR A 99 10.81 -11.98 7.62
N HIS A 100 11.58 -11.28 8.45
CA HIS A 100 12.95 -11.65 8.83
C HIS A 100 13.85 -11.95 7.62
N ILE A 101 13.63 -11.25 6.50
CA ILE A 101 14.45 -11.40 5.30
C ILE A 101 15.72 -10.54 5.44
N GLU A 102 16.81 -11.18 5.80
CA GLU A 102 18.12 -10.55 5.97
C GLU A 102 18.97 -10.59 4.70
N LYS A 103 18.73 -11.56 3.81
CA LYS A 103 19.52 -11.71 2.59
C LYS A 103 19.11 -10.68 1.54
N ASP A 104 20.06 -10.39 0.65
CA ASP A 104 19.84 -9.55 -0.52
C ASP A 104 18.75 -10.09 -1.42
N LYS A 105 18.59 -11.43 -1.50
CA LYS A 105 17.55 -12.07 -2.30
C LYS A 105 16.95 -13.27 -1.58
N GLU A 106 15.70 -13.14 -1.17
CA GLU A 106 14.99 -14.21 -0.45
C GLU A 106 13.49 -14.16 -0.74
N LYS A 107 12.83 -15.31 -0.54
CA LYS A 107 11.39 -15.45 -0.68
C LYS A 107 10.85 -16.18 0.54
N VAL A 108 9.82 -15.64 1.16
CA VAL A 108 9.15 -16.21 2.33
C VAL A 108 7.65 -16.33 2.08
N ALA A 109 7.04 -17.37 2.63
CA ALA A 109 5.58 -17.48 2.74
C ALA A 109 5.15 -16.84 4.06
N LEU A 110 4.22 -15.90 4.00
CA LEU A 110 3.67 -15.20 5.14
C LEU A 110 2.18 -15.55 5.24
N ALA A 111 1.81 -16.26 6.30
CA ALA A 111 0.41 -16.46 6.63
C ALA A 111 -0.20 -15.11 7.06
N PHE A 112 -1.25 -14.69 6.36
CA PHE A 112 -1.85 -13.38 6.53
C PHE A 112 -3.37 -13.51 6.71
N GLY A 113 -3.84 -13.21 7.91
CA GLY A 113 -5.26 -13.14 8.23
C GLY A 113 -5.84 -11.78 7.85
N PHE A 114 -6.98 -11.78 7.17
CA PHE A 114 -7.75 -10.56 6.87
C PHE A 114 -9.25 -10.80 7.07
N ARG A 115 -9.84 -10.09 8.05
CA ARG A 115 -11.23 -10.28 8.50
C ARG A 115 -11.51 -11.75 8.85
N ASN A 116 -12.45 -12.40 8.15
CA ASN A 116 -12.80 -13.80 8.35
C ASN A 116 -12.09 -14.72 7.34
N ASN A 117 -11.07 -14.22 6.63
CA ASN A 117 -10.31 -14.98 5.66
C ASN A 117 -8.83 -15.07 6.08
N SER A 118 -8.15 -16.12 5.62
CA SER A 118 -6.71 -16.32 5.79
C SER A 118 -6.12 -16.69 4.45
N MET A 119 -4.99 -16.10 4.11
CA MET A 119 -4.29 -16.40 2.87
C MET A 119 -2.78 -16.49 3.10
N GLU A 120 -2.10 -17.25 2.24
CA GLU A 120 -0.65 -17.30 2.23
C GLU A 120 -0.11 -16.34 1.18
N LEU A 121 0.59 -15.30 1.64
CA LEU A 121 1.27 -14.35 0.76
C LEU A 121 2.70 -14.82 0.50
N LYS A 122 3.14 -14.72 -0.75
CA LYS A 122 4.54 -14.98 -1.12
C LYS A 122 5.28 -13.66 -1.23
N ILE A 123 6.10 -13.36 -0.23
CA ILE A 123 6.94 -12.15 -0.17
C ILE A 123 8.31 -12.48 -0.75
N LYS A 124 8.81 -11.61 -1.61
CA LYS A 124 10.14 -11.72 -2.20
C LYS A 124 10.85 -10.38 -2.10
N ALA A 125 12.00 -10.35 -1.46
CA ALA A 125 12.88 -9.19 -1.45
C ALA A 125 14.07 -9.43 -2.40
N ARG A 126 14.48 -8.37 -3.09
CA ARG A 126 15.70 -8.31 -3.90
C ARG A 126 16.39 -6.97 -3.67
N HIS A 127 17.67 -7.02 -3.40
CA HIS A 127 18.57 -5.89 -3.44
C HIS A 127 19.42 -6.04 -4.72
N ASP A 128 19.22 -5.14 -5.68
CA ASP A 128 19.88 -5.18 -6.99
C ASP A 128 20.61 -3.83 -7.20
N GLY A 129 21.88 -3.75 -6.79
CA GLY A 129 22.64 -2.49 -6.83
C GLY A 129 22.18 -1.50 -5.76
N ASP A 130 21.73 -0.31 -6.17
CA ASP A 130 21.21 0.73 -5.25
C ASP A 130 19.70 0.62 -4.96
N ASP A 131 19.02 -0.32 -5.63
CA ASP A 131 17.58 -0.48 -5.65
C ASP A 131 17.12 -1.66 -4.78
N ASP A 132 16.12 -1.40 -3.93
CA ASP A 132 15.37 -2.44 -3.22
C ASP A 132 14.04 -2.72 -3.92
N ARG A 133 13.83 -3.99 -4.27
CA ARG A 133 12.59 -4.47 -4.89
C ARG A 133 11.90 -5.48 -4.01
N ILE A 134 10.70 -5.12 -3.56
CA ILE A 134 9.80 -6.03 -2.85
C ILE A 134 8.67 -6.48 -3.79
N THR A 135 8.38 -7.78 -3.81
CA THR A 135 7.24 -8.35 -4.53
C THR A 135 6.40 -9.18 -3.57
N ILE A 136 5.14 -8.76 -3.39
CA ILE A 136 4.10 -9.52 -2.71
C ILE A 136 3.28 -10.21 -3.81
N SER A 137 3.12 -11.53 -3.70
CA SER A 137 2.29 -12.33 -4.61
C SER A 137 1.16 -12.98 -3.79
N PHE A 138 -0.04 -12.94 -4.34
CA PHE A 138 -1.25 -13.51 -3.74
C PHE A 138 -1.47 -14.94 -4.26
N PRO A 139 -2.21 -15.80 -3.53
CA PRO A 139 -2.59 -17.12 -4.03
C PRO A 139 -3.56 -16.99 -5.21
N GLU A 140 -3.46 -17.90 -6.18
CA GLU A 140 -4.44 -18.04 -7.27
C GLU A 140 -5.75 -18.62 -6.68
N ASN A 141 -6.89 -18.06 -7.06
CA ASN A 141 -8.23 -18.54 -6.67
C ASN A 141 -8.63 -19.81 -7.43
#